data_AF-A0A1W1H6B7-F1
#
_entry.id   AF-A0A1W1H6B7-F1
#
_cell.length_a   1.000
_cell.length_b   1.000
_cell.length_c   1.000
_cell.angle_alpha   90.00
_cell.angle_beta   90.00
_cell.angle_gamma   90.00
#
_symmetry.space_group_name_H-M   'P 1'
#
loop_
_entity.id
_entity.type
_entity.pdbx_description
1 polymer ?
#
loop_
_entity_poly.entity_id
_entity_poly.type
_entity_poly.pdbx_seq_one_letter_code
_entity_poly.pdbx_strand_id
1 'polypeptide(L)'
;MTASYGIKSDIFDIGNETISESYYIDFPGMASNTTYFFRFVAVNSAGTTYGSDQTFTTTALATDDYGDNCTSAQVININSTIAGEIEIGDDSDHFKITLPSQGTLQVYTSGDLDTLGDLKNAACTDIADDDDDGDSLNFLISEDLSAGTYYIAVRSYMSSIGTYTLNTEFTSVAGNTESYHILTDQSEPITINDGEFVKLYGSAGVNRIDLKSGGQVECINFPGLNLIGIEGNSYEFDVYRSGATIFLENATEGTKIKIPATNSAQSLIFSDESVNMIISNGKVMLGSQEITITKMPVTVESSDMLF
;
A
#
# COMPACT_ATOMS: atom_id res chain seq x y z
N MET A 1 49.07 3.14 -29.95
CA MET A 1 47.81 3.88 -30.08
C MET A 1 47.84 4.99 -29.06
N THR A 2 47.86 6.25 -29.47
CA THR A 2 47.74 7.40 -28.56
C THR A 2 46.31 7.43 -28.05
N ALA A 3 46.08 7.06 -26.79
CA ALA A 3 44.81 7.34 -26.13
C ALA A 3 44.58 8.85 -26.21
N SER A 4 43.54 9.27 -26.95
CA SER A 4 43.14 10.67 -26.96
C SER A 4 42.42 10.92 -25.65
N TYR A 5 43.06 11.65 -24.72
CA TYR A 5 42.40 12.13 -23.52
C TYR A 5 41.28 13.10 -23.94
N GLY A 6 40.09 12.93 -23.37
CA GLY A 6 38.90 13.69 -23.75
C GLY A 6 38.82 15.06 -23.08
N ILE A 7 38.59 15.06 -21.77
CA ILE A 7 38.34 16.26 -20.97
C ILE A 7 39.66 16.70 -20.31
N LYS A 8 39.91 18.00 -20.30
CA LYS A 8 41.02 18.62 -19.55
C LYS A 8 40.41 19.44 -18.41
N SER A 9 41.06 19.45 -17.26
CA SER A 9 40.76 20.43 -16.21
C SER A 9 41.14 21.83 -16.67
N ASP A 10 40.75 22.83 -15.87
CA ASP A 10 41.42 24.12 -15.90
C ASP A 10 42.91 23.99 -15.54
N ILE A 11 43.70 24.97 -15.97
CA ILE A 11 45.13 25.05 -15.67
C ILE A 11 45.32 25.66 -14.29
N PHE A 12 46.10 24.99 -13.45
CA PHE A 12 46.49 25.47 -12.13
C PHE A 12 47.98 25.82 -12.12
N ASP A 13 48.32 26.96 -11.52
CA ASP A 13 49.72 27.31 -11.22
C ASP A 13 50.13 26.56 -9.95
N ILE A 14 51.12 25.69 -10.08
CA ILE A 14 51.66 24.85 -8.99
C ILE A 14 52.94 25.44 -8.38
N GLY A 15 53.29 26.69 -8.72
CA GLY A 15 54.44 27.39 -8.17
C GLY A 15 55.80 26.82 -8.63
N ASN A 16 56.87 27.18 -7.90
CA ASN A 16 58.23 26.66 -8.15
C ASN A 16 58.76 25.79 -7.01
N GLU A 17 57.92 25.48 -6.03
CA GLU A 17 58.33 24.84 -4.80
C GLU A 17 58.68 23.36 -5.04
N THR A 18 59.55 22.81 -4.19
CA THR A 18 60.00 21.41 -4.30
C THR A 18 59.30 20.49 -3.29
N ILE A 19 58.21 20.95 -2.68
CA ILE A 19 57.42 20.19 -1.71
C ILE A 19 56.21 19.54 -2.40
N SER A 20 55.79 18.37 -1.90
CA SER A 20 54.59 17.70 -2.42
C SER A 20 53.33 18.40 -1.91
N GLU A 21 52.40 18.70 -2.82
CA GLU A 21 51.10 19.29 -2.52
C GLU A 21 49.96 18.46 -3.12
N SER A 22 48.79 18.54 -2.49
CA SER A 22 47.55 17.92 -2.97
C SER A 22 46.64 18.97 -3.59
N TYR A 23 46.09 18.66 -4.76
CA TYR A 23 45.10 19.48 -5.46
C TYR A 23 43.83 18.67 -5.68
N TYR A 24 42.67 19.32 -5.53
CA TYR A 24 41.35 18.72 -5.75
C TYR A 24 40.72 19.37 -6.98
N ILE A 25 40.22 18.53 -7.90
CA ILE A 25 39.57 18.97 -9.13
C ILE A 25 38.29 18.16 -9.27
N ASP A 26 37.17 18.85 -9.36
CA ASP A 26 35.87 18.22 -9.58
C ASP A 26 35.61 18.06 -11.08
N PHE A 27 35.19 16.85 -11.46
CA PHE A 27 34.75 16.54 -12.81
C PHE A 27 33.29 16.11 -12.76
N PRO A 28 32.32 17.03 -12.94
CA PRO A 28 30.91 16.67 -12.95
C PRO A 28 30.57 15.78 -14.15
N GLY A 29 29.60 14.88 -13.98
CA GLY A 29 29.08 14.04 -15.08
C GLY A 29 29.90 12.78 -15.38
N MET A 30 30.78 12.35 -14.47
CA MET A 30 31.42 11.04 -14.57
C MET A 30 30.40 9.94 -14.26
N ALA A 31 30.34 8.91 -15.10
CA ALA A 31 29.51 7.74 -14.87
C ALA A 31 30.00 6.99 -13.62
N SER A 32 29.07 6.46 -12.83
CA SER A 32 29.38 5.61 -11.67
C SER A 32 29.98 4.27 -12.09
N ASN A 33 30.68 3.61 -11.15
CA ASN A 33 31.35 2.33 -11.36
C ASN A 33 32.21 2.26 -12.64
N THR A 34 32.83 3.38 -13.03
CA THR A 34 33.53 3.51 -14.30
C THR A 34 34.98 3.87 -14.07
N THR A 35 35.89 3.11 -14.69
CA THR A 35 37.33 3.37 -14.64
C THR A 35 37.71 4.43 -15.66
N TYR A 36 38.27 5.54 -15.16
CA TYR A 36 38.81 6.63 -15.96
C TYR A 36 40.33 6.62 -15.97
N PHE A 37 40.89 6.96 -17.12
CA PHE A 37 42.33 7.14 -17.30
C PHE A 37 42.64 8.63 -17.29
N PHE A 38 43.63 9.04 -16.49
CA PHE A 38 44.09 10.41 -16.44
C PHE A 38 45.61 10.48 -16.48
N ARG A 39 46.13 11.68 -16.74
CA ARG A 39 47.55 11.98 -16.74
C ARG A 39 47.73 13.41 -16.29
N PHE A 40 48.82 13.69 -15.58
CA PHE A 40 49.20 15.08 -15.31
C PHE A 40 49.96 15.66 -16.51
N VAL A 41 49.73 16.94 -16.79
CA VAL A 41 50.44 17.70 -17.82
C VAL A 41 50.95 18.98 -17.18
N ALA A 42 52.27 19.12 -17.07
CA ALA A 42 52.93 20.30 -16.52
C ALA A 42 53.56 21.12 -17.64
N VAL A 43 53.44 22.45 -17.59
CA VAL A 43 53.98 23.35 -18.61
C VAL A 43 54.75 24.47 -17.93
N ASN A 44 55.97 24.73 -18.38
CA ASN A 44 56.74 25.92 -18.01
C ASN A 44 57.46 26.50 -19.25
N SER A 45 58.30 27.53 -19.05
CA SER A 45 59.04 28.17 -20.14
C SER A 45 60.05 27.25 -20.84
N ALA A 46 60.47 26.14 -20.22
CA ALA A 46 61.35 25.14 -20.82
C ALA A 46 60.61 24.08 -21.64
N GLY A 47 59.28 23.95 -21.48
CA GLY A 47 58.45 23.05 -22.28
C GLY A 47 57.31 22.40 -21.51
N THR A 48 56.73 21.36 -22.13
CA THR A 48 55.66 20.54 -21.56
C THR A 48 56.20 19.19 -21.14
N THR A 49 55.95 18.82 -19.88
CA THR A 49 56.24 17.49 -19.34
C THR A 49 54.94 16.74 -19.10
N TYR A 50 55.01 15.46 -19.42
CA TYR A 50 53.89 14.54 -19.52
C TYR A 50 54.05 13.49 -18.43
N GLY A 51 53.19 13.51 -17.42
CA GLY A 51 53.15 12.50 -16.36
C GLY A 51 52.75 11.12 -16.90
N SER A 52 52.94 10.10 -16.07
CA SER A 52 52.50 8.73 -16.35
C SER A 52 50.97 8.66 -16.40
N ASP A 53 50.46 7.68 -17.15
CA ASP A 53 49.05 7.36 -17.17
C ASP A 53 48.66 6.73 -15.83
N GLN A 54 47.59 7.24 -15.24
CA GLN A 54 47.01 6.78 -13.99
C GLN A 54 45.54 6.45 -14.21
N THR A 55 44.95 5.70 -13.28
CA THR A 55 43.53 5.35 -13.31
C THR A 55 42.88 5.61 -11.98
N PHE A 56 41.60 5.96 -12.00
CA PHE A 56 40.72 5.83 -10.85
C PHE A 56 39.38 5.26 -11.30
N THR A 57 38.66 4.64 -10.38
CA THR A 57 37.31 4.11 -10.62
C THR A 57 36.36 4.91 -9.75
N THR A 58 35.31 5.47 -10.36
CA THR A 58 34.23 6.11 -9.62
C THR A 58 33.48 5.08 -8.77
N THR A 59 32.97 5.49 -7.61
CA THR A 59 32.16 4.62 -6.75
C THR A 59 30.95 4.10 -7.54
N ALA A 60 30.55 2.85 -7.30
CA ALA A 60 29.28 2.36 -7.78
C ALA A 60 28.14 3.12 -7.07
N LEU A 61 27.05 3.39 -7.78
CA LEU A 61 25.83 3.81 -7.10
C LEU A 61 25.34 2.61 -6.27
N ALA A 62 24.89 2.88 -5.05
CA ALA A 62 24.06 1.92 -4.36
C ALA A 62 22.83 1.62 -5.23
N THR A 63 22.31 0.39 -5.14
CA THR A 63 21.07 0.06 -5.83
C THR A 63 19.95 0.50 -4.92
N ASP A 64 19.31 1.61 -5.30
CA ASP A 64 18.09 2.14 -4.67
C ASP A 64 17.02 1.05 -4.61
N ASP A 65 16.55 0.75 -3.40
CA ASP A 65 15.52 -0.24 -3.13
C ASP A 65 14.09 0.30 -3.34
N TYR A 66 13.85 1.60 -3.12
CA TYR A 66 12.55 2.26 -3.25
C TYR A 66 12.65 3.69 -3.81
N GLY A 67 11.97 3.94 -4.92
CA GLY A 67 12.15 5.21 -5.62
C GLY A 67 11.75 6.49 -4.86
N ASP A 68 12.49 7.56 -5.13
CA ASP A 68 12.55 8.87 -4.45
C ASP A 68 11.31 9.78 -4.43
N ASN A 69 10.15 9.35 -4.92
CA ASN A 69 8.99 10.25 -5.05
C ASN A 69 7.64 9.52 -5.21
N CYS A 70 6.54 10.27 -5.06
CA CYS A 70 5.18 9.74 -5.18
C CYS A 70 4.87 9.04 -6.53
N THR A 71 5.62 9.30 -7.62
CA THR A 71 5.37 8.63 -8.91
C THR A 71 6.06 7.27 -9.01
N SER A 72 7.19 7.09 -8.33
CA SER A 72 7.95 5.84 -8.23
C SER A 72 7.63 5.05 -6.97
N ALA A 73 6.75 5.56 -6.10
CA ALA A 73 6.46 4.99 -4.79
C ALA A 73 6.04 3.52 -4.84
N GLN A 74 6.65 2.71 -3.98
CA GLN A 74 6.33 1.30 -3.83
C GLN A 74 4.95 1.12 -3.18
N VAL A 75 4.09 0.30 -3.79
CA VAL A 75 2.77 0.01 -3.22
C VAL A 75 2.92 -0.95 -2.03
N ILE A 76 2.34 -0.57 -0.88
CA ILE A 76 2.30 -1.37 0.34
C ILE A 76 0.86 -1.54 0.83
N ASN A 77 0.63 -2.58 1.64
CA ASN A 77 -0.66 -2.84 2.26
C ASN A 77 -0.79 -2.11 3.61
N ILE A 78 -2.02 -1.86 4.06
CA ILE A 78 -2.28 -1.51 5.47
C ILE A 78 -1.92 -2.68 6.39
N ASN A 79 -1.63 -2.39 7.67
CA ASN A 79 -1.30 -3.41 8.68
C ASN A 79 -0.11 -4.28 8.25
N SER A 80 0.90 -3.65 7.65
CA SER A 80 2.06 -4.33 7.10
C SER A 80 3.37 -3.76 7.64
N THR A 81 4.40 -4.60 7.53
CA THR A 81 5.77 -4.27 7.89
C THR A 81 6.66 -4.55 6.68
N ILE A 82 7.54 -3.62 6.35
CA ILE A 82 8.48 -3.72 5.22
C ILE A 82 9.86 -3.22 5.66
N ALA A 83 10.91 -3.91 5.22
CA ALA A 83 12.30 -3.49 5.45
C ALA A 83 12.73 -2.52 4.34
N GLY A 84 13.57 -1.54 4.68
CA GLY A 84 14.21 -0.66 3.70
C GLY A 84 15.60 -0.22 4.14
N GLU A 85 16.33 0.39 3.22
CA GLU A 85 17.68 0.90 3.44
C GLU A 85 17.85 2.29 2.81
N ILE A 86 18.19 3.29 3.63
CA ILE A 86 18.67 4.58 3.11
C ILE A 86 20.11 4.37 2.66
N GLU A 87 20.39 4.20 1.36
CA GLU A 87 21.71 3.76 0.92
C GLU A 87 22.69 4.90 0.62
N ILE A 88 22.16 6.08 0.36
CA ILE A 88 22.93 7.30 0.14
C ILE A 88 22.38 8.46 0.98
N GLY A 89 23.22 9.45 1.28
CA GLY A 89 22.75 10.64 1.97
C GLY A 89 21.72 11.40 1.12
N ASP A 90 20.68 11.90 1.78
CA ASP A 90 19.51 12.62 1.19
C ASP A 90 18.56 11.75 0.35
N ASP A 91 18.76 10.44 0.38
CA ASP A 91 17.82 9.46 -0.15
C ASP A 91 16.45 9.52 0.56
N SER A 92 15.40 9.18 -0.18
CA SER A 92 14.01 9.31 0.28
C SER A 92 13.11 8.24 -0.30
N ASP A 93 12.99 7.13 0.42
CA ASP A 93 12.10 6.04 0.02
C ASP A 93 10.63 6.45 0.09
N HIS A 94 9.92 6.32 -1.04
CA HIS A 94 8.50 6.60 -1.08
C HIS A 94 7.64 5.33 -1.17
N PHE A 95 6.58 5.32 -0.37
CA PHE A 95 5.58 4.26 -0.34
C PHE A 95 4.20 4.81 -0.64
N LYS A 96 3.37 3.99 -1.27
CA LYS A 96 1.97 4.30 -1.59
C LYS A 96 1.07 3.32 -0.85
N ILE A 97 0.13 3.88 -0.10
CA ILE A 97 -0.88 3.11 0.63
C ILE A 97 -2.28 3.57 0.23
N THR A 98 -3.24 2.64 0.24
CA THR A 98 -4.65 2.96 0.01
C THR A 98 -5.44 2.58 1.23
N LEU A 99 -6.11 3.55 1.84
CA LEU A 99 -7.01 3.33 2.95
C LEU A 99 -8.38 2.97 2.41
N PRO A 100 -8.94 1.81 2.80
CA PRO A 100 -10.24 1.39 2.30
C PRO A 100 -11.35 2.30 2.86
N SER A 101 -11.27 2.69 4.13
CA SER A 101 -12.31 3.50 4.78
C SER A 101 -11.72 4.70 5.51
N GLN A 102 -12.57 5.55 6.09
CA GLN A 102 -12.11 6.52 7.07
C GLN A 102 -11.56 5.78 8.30
N GLY A 103 -10.41 6.21 8.82
CA GLY A 103 -9.76 5.58 9.96
C GLY A 103 -8.55 6.34 10.43
N THR A 104 -7.97 5.86 11.54
CA THR A 104 -6.68 6.31 12.02
C THR A 104 -5.60 5.47 11.36
N LEU A 105 -4.72 6.13 10.60
CA LEU A 105 -3.50 5.53 10.07
C LEU A 105 -2.33 5.92 10.98
N GLN A 106 -1.67 4.92 11.55
CA GLN A 106 -0.36 5.05 12.17
C GLN A 106 0.72 4.55 11.22
N VAL A 107 1.77 5.34 11.04
CA VAL A 107 2.95 5.04 10.24
C VAL A 107 4.17 5.35 11.07
N TYR A 108 5.06 4.39 11.23
CA TYR A 108 6.25 4.58 12.05
C TYR A 108 7.37 3.65 11.59
N THR A 109 8.60 4.02 11.91
CA THR A 109 9.78 3.19 11.67
C THR A 109 10.28 2.55 12.95
N SER A 110 11.04 1.47 12.79
CA SER A 110 11.84 0.87 13.85
C SER A 110 13.22 0.48 13.33
N GLY A 111 14.18 0.43 14.23
CA GLY A 111 15.59 0.21 13.92
C GLY A 111 16.50 1.19 14.66
N ASP A 112 17.80 1.09 14.38
CA ASP A 112 18.81 1.98 14.98
C ASP A 112 19.03 3.27 14.18
N LEU A 113 18.48 3.35 12.96
CA LEU A 113 18.57 4.54 12.12
C LEU A 113 17.61 5.63 12.64
N ASP A 114 18.13 6.85 12.75
CA ASP A 114 17.36 8.05 13.06
C ASP A 114 16.61 8.50 11.80
N THR A 115 15.29 8.40 11.81
CA THR A 115 14.44 8.50 10.60
C THR A 115 13.38 9.57 10.72
N LEU A 116 13.18 10.30 9.62
CA LEU A 116 12.11 11.28 9.46
C LEU A 116 11.04 10.72 8.53
N GLY A 117 9.78 10.92 8.89
CA GLY A 117 8.61 10.54 8.11
C GLY A 117 7.88 11.76 7.57
N ASP A 118 7.39 11.68 6.34
CA ASP A 118 6.35 12.58 5.84
C ASP A 118 5.15 11.77 5.35
N LEU A 119 3.95 12.16 5.76
CA LEU A 119 2.69 11.66 5.21
C LEU A 119 2.11 12.68 4.23
N LYS A 120 1.76 12.25 3.02
CA LYS A 120 1.28 13.11 1.93
C LYS A 120 -0.05 12.61 1.36
N ASN A 121 -0.86 13.54 0.85
CA ASN A 121 -2.14 13.23 0.20
C ASN A 121 -1.95 12.74 -1.26
N ALA A 122 -3.06 12.40 -1.93
CA ALA A 122 -3.04 11.92 -3.32
C ALA A 122 -2.44 12.91 -4.35
N ALA A 123 -2.34 14.20 -4.01
CA ALA A 123 -1.68 15.23 -4.83
C ALA A 123 -0.18 15.39 -4.48
N CYS A 124 0.38 14.47 -3.68
CA CYS A 124 1.75 14.51 -3.16
C CYS A 124 2.05 15.79 -2.36
N THR A 125 1.05 16.32 -1.65
CA THR A 125 1.20 17.46 -0.74
C THR A 125 1.21 16.95 0.70
N ASP A 126 2.10 17.50 1.53
CA ASP A 126 2.28 17.11 2.92
C ASP A 126 1.00 17.30 3.75
N ILE A 127 0.71 16.31 4.59
CA ILE A 127 -0.37 16.28 5.59
C ILE A 127 0.25 16.46 6.98
N ALA A 128 1.26 15.64 7.28
CA ALA A 128 1.96 15.59 8.55
C ALA A 128 3.39 15.11 8.32
N ASP A 129 4.28 15.47 9.23
CA ASP A 129 5.67 15.05 9.29
C ASP A 129 6.04 14.79 10.76
N ASP A 130 6.98 13.88 10.99
CA ASP A 130 7.52 13.59 12.31
C ASP A 130 8.96 13.06 12.21
N ASP A 131 9.76 13.25 13.26
CA ASP A 131 11.14 12.76 13.36
C ASP A 131 11.41 11.85 14.57
N ASP A 132 10.75 12.05 15.72
CA ASP A 132 11.19 11.44 16.98
C ASP A 132 10.07 10.91 17.90
N ASP A 133 8.79 10.91 17.48
CA ASP A 133 7.69 10.47 18.35
C ASP A 133 7.55 8.94 18.46
N GLY A 134 8.33 8.16 17.71
CA GLY A 134 8.39 6.70 17.72
C GLY A 134 9.40 6.10 18.69
N ASP A 135 9.72 4.81 18.48
CA ASP A 135 10.71 4.12 19.32
C ASP A 135 12.13 4.67 19.07
N SER A 136 12.79 5.16 20.12
CA SER A 136 14.11 5.80 20.08
C SER A 136 14.12 7.15 19.36
N LEU A 137 14.63 7.21 18.12
CA LEU A 137 14.73 8.41 17.26
C LEU A 137 14.08 8.11 15.90
N ASN A 138 13.04 7.28 15.93
CA ASN A 138 12.27 6.96 14.73
C ASN A 138 11.01 7.81 14.75
N PHE A 139 10.52 8.18 13.57
CA PHE A 139 9.25 8.87 13.48
C PHE A 139 8.05 7.97 13.84
N LEU A 140 6.97 8.61 14.29
CA LEU A 140 5.62 8.06 14.41
C LEU A 140 4.60 9.12 14.03
N ILE A 141 3.93 8.90 12.89
CA ILE A 141 2.81 9.73 12.43
C ILE A 141 1.50 8.99 12.71
N SER A 142 0.53 9.65 13.33
CA SER A 142 -0.80 9.10 13.61
C SER A 142 -1.89 10.08 13.18
N GLU A 143 -2.57 9.80 12.07
CA GLU A 143 -3.54 10.72 11.46
C GLU A 143 -4.91 10.08 11.20
N ASP A 144 -5.98 10.85 11.44
CA ASP A 144 -7.35 10.48 11.09
C ASP A 144 -7.64 10.87 9.63
N LEU A 145 -7.70 9.88 8.75
CA LEU A 145 -7.75 10.06 7.31
C LEU A 145 -9.04 9.49 6.73
N SER A 146 -9.54 10.11 5.67
CA SER A 146 -10.64 9.54 4.88
C SER A 146 -10.12 8.38 4.01
N ALA A 147 -11.06 7.57 3.49
CA ALA A 147 -10.74 6.60 2.44
C ALA A 147 -10.00 7.29 1.28
N GLY A 148 -8.99 6.63 0.72
CA GLY A 148 -8.21 7.19 -0.39
C GLY A 148 -6.76 6.77 -0.41
N THR A 149 -6.02 7.34 -1.36
CA THR A 149 -4.60 7.09 -1.56
C THR A 149 -3.76 8.12 -0.81
N TYR A 150 -2.73 7.62 -0.12
CA TYR A 150 -1.74 8.42 0.59
C TYR A 150 -0.33 7.94 0.24
N TYR A 151 0.63 8.82 0.48
CA TYR A 151 2.04 8.55 0.27
C TYR A 151 2.80 8.75 1.57
N ILE A 152 3.81 7.92 1.79
CA ILE A 152 4.71 8.00 2.93
C ILE A 152 6.10 8.20 2.35
N ALA A 153 6.86 9.16 2.85
CA ALA A 153 8.27 9.32 2.56
C ALA A 153 9.06 9.00 3.83
N VAL A 154 10.06 8.13 3.72
CA VAL A 154 11.01 7.84 4.80
C VAL A 154 12.35 8.46 4.40
N ARG A 155 12.96 9.22 5.30
CA ARG A 155 14.27 9.86 5.14
C ARG A 155 15.09 9.63 6.40
N SER A 156 16.38 9.95 6.37
CA SER A 156 17.24 9.88 7.54
C SER A 156 17.63 11.26 8.07
N TYR A 157 17.90 11.35 9.37
CA TYR A 157 18.40 12.58 9.96
C TYR A 157 19.86 12.81 9.55
N MET A 158 20.17 14.05 9.17
CA MET A 158 21.51 14.50 8.78
C MET A 158 22.15 13.65 7.67
N SER A 159 21.34 13.14 6.75
CA SER A 159 21.79 12.35 5.59
C SER A 159 22.57 11.09 5.99
N SER A 160 22.22 10.51 7.15
CA SER A 160 22.76 9.22 7.60
C SER A 160 22.28 8.08 6.68
N ILE A 161 22.99 6.96 6.70
CA ILE A 161 22.63 5.78 5.89
C ILE A 161 22.45 4.59 6.80
N GLY A 162 21.59 3.66 6.39
CA GLY A 162 21.34 2.45 7.16
C GLY A 162 19.96 1.85 6.91
N THR A 163 19.72 0.71 7.54
CA THR A 163 18.46 -0.01 7.42
C THR A 163 17.42 0.49 8.40
N TYR A 164 16.16 0.48 7.99
CA TYR A 164 14.99 0.68 8.84
C TYR A 164 13.91 -0.37 8.54
N THR A 165 12.90 -0.41 9.40
CA THR A 165 11.67 -1.20 9.17
C THR A 165 10.47 -0.27 9.26
N LEU A 166 9.77 -0.06 8.15
CA LEU A 166 8.53 0.71 8.10
C LEU A 166 7.35 -0.16 8.51
N ASN A 167 6.54 0.36 9.43
CA ASN A 167 5.33 -0.27 9.94
C ASN A 167 4.14 0.63 9.64
N THR A 168 3.05 0.02 9.22
CA THR A 168 1.77 0.70 9.01
C THR A 168 0.70 -0.03 9.81
N GLU A 169 -0.07 0.70 10.59
CA GLU A 169 -1.23 0.19 11.31
C GLU A 169 -2.43 1.05 10.96
N PHE A 170 -3.48 0.43 10.42
CA PHE A 170 -4.70 1.12 10.09
C PHE A 170 -5.84 0.59 10.96
N THR A 171 -6.34 1.48 11.81
CA THR A 171 -7.58 1.25 12.53
C THR A 171 -8.67 2.01 11.80
N SER A 172 -9.42 1.30 10.95
CA SER A 172 -10.65 1.85 10.38
C SER A 172 -11.54 2.39 11.50
N VAL A 173 -12.17 3.54 11.27
CA VAL A 173 -13.26 4.01 12.13
C VAL A 173 -14.46 3.05 12.08
N ALA A 174 -14.46 2.06 11.17
CA ALA A 174 -15.42 0.95 11.03
C ALA A 174 -16.65 1.09 11.95
N GLY A 175 -17.66 1.78 11.43
CA GLY A 175 -19.04 1.53 11.81
C GLY A 175 -19.46 1.71 13.28
N ASN A 176 -18.79 2.53 14.09
CA ASN A 176 -19.26 2.80 15.47
C ASN A 176 -20.46 3.76 15.55
N THR A 177 -21.01 4.21 14.42
CA THR A 177 -22.43 4.54 14.41
C THR A 177 -23.15 3.30 13.92
N GLU A 178 -23.41 2.36 14.83
CA GLU A 178 -24.39 1.31 14.55
C GLU A 178 -25.69 2.01 14.11
N SER A 179 -25.98 1.96 12.82
CA SER A 179 -27.24 2.48 12.30
C SER A 179 -28.24 1.33 12.28
N TYR A 180 -29.42 1.62 12.81
CA TYR A 180 -30.51 0.65 12.93
C TYR A 180 -31.54 1.03 11.88
N HIS A 181 -31.79 0.13 10.94
CA HIS A 181 -32.80 0.31 9.90
C HIS A 181 -33.84 -0.80 10.00
N ILE A 182 -35.12 -0.44 10.03
CA ILE A 182 -36.23 -1.39 10.03
C ILE A 182 -36.90 -1.30 8.67
N LEU A 183 -36.82 -2.38 7.90
CA LEU A 183 -37.47 -2.49 6.61
C LEU A 183 -38.96 -2.72 6.77
N THR A 184 -39.70 -2.18 5.80
CA THR A 184 -41.11 -2.43 5.59
C THR A 184 -41.32 -2.84 4.14
N ASP A 185 -42.51 -3.32 3.81
CA ASP A 185 -42.85 -3.70 2.43
C ASP A 185 -42.84 -2.50 1.45
N GLN A 186 -42.67 -1.27 1.95
CA GLN A 186 -42.57 -0.03 1.17
C GLN A 186 -41.18 0.60 1.22
N SER A 187 -40.21 -0.07 1.85
CA SER A 187 -38.84 0.44 1.92
C SER A 187 -38.19 0.43 0.54
N GLU A 188 -37.60 1.57 0.17
CA GLU A 188 -36.67 1.65 -0.95
C GLU A 188 -35.40 0.82 -0.67
N PRO A 189 -34.62 0.45 -1.70
CA PRO A 189 -33.33 -0.23 -1.52
C PRO A 189 -32.42 0.52 -0.54
N ILE A 190 -31.79 -0.21 0.38
CA ILE A 190 -30.80 0.35 1.31
C ILE A 190 -29.42 0.17 0.70
N THR A 191 -28.75 1.29 0.43
CA THR A 191 -27.32 1.29 0.07
C THR A 191 -26.48 1.33 1.33
N ILE A 192 -25.49 0.46 1.42
CA ILE A 192 -24.51 0.40 2.50
C ILE A 192 -23.15 0.70 1.88
N ASN A 193 -22.61 1.86 2.20
CA ASN A 193 -21.38 2.38 1.63
C ASN A 193 -20.15 1.76 2.31
N ASP A 194 -19.00 1.97 1.68
CA ASP A 194 -17.69 1.63 2.25
C ASP A 194 -17.54 2.19 3.68
N GLY A 195 -17.08 1.35 4.61
CA GLY A 195 -16.87 1.70 6.02
C GLY A 195 -18.14 1.79 6.88
N GLU A 196 -19.34 1.70 6.30
CA GLU A 196 -20.60 1.67 7.05
C GLU A 196 -20.84 0.30 7.70
N PHE A 197 -21.39 0.31 8.91
CA PHE A 197 -21.94 -0.89 9.57
C PHE A 197 -23.41 -0.68 9.90
N VAL A 198 -24.27 -1.52 9.30
CA VAL A 198 -25.72 -1.41 9.44
C VAL A 198 -26.30 -2.67 10.07
N LYS A 199 -27.06 -2.50 11.17
CA LYS A 199 -27.98 -3.52 11.68
C LYS A 199 -29.34 -3.33 11.02
N LEU A 200 -29.64 -4.21 10.08
CA LEU A 200 -30.84 -4.12 9.25
C LEU A 200 -31.86 -5.14 9.73
N TYR A 201 -33.10 -4.72 9.96
CA TYR A 201 -34.20 -5.60 10.38
C TYR A 201 -35.13 -5.82 9.18
N GLY A 202 -35.28 -7.07 8.77
CA GLY A 202 -36.03 -7.42 7.56
C GLY A 202 -37.54 -7.39 7.74
N SER A 203 -38.23 -7.34 6.61
CA SER A 203 -39.68 -7.43 6.48
C SER A 203 -40.11 -8.76 5.86
N ALA A 204 -41.42 -9.03 5.86
CA ALA A 204 -42.01 -10.16 5.15
C ALA A 204 -42.12 -9.92 3.62
N GLY A 205 -42.05 -8.65 3.19
CA GLY A 205 -42.02 -8.25 1.79
C GLY A 205 -40.66 -8.45 1.12
N VAL A 206 -40.30 -7.53 0.22
CA VAL A 206 -39.02 -7.57 -0.49
C VAL A 206 -37.99 -6.74 0.28
N ASN A 207 -36.87 -7.34 0.67
CA ASN A 207 -35.75 -6.68 1.32
C ASN A 207 -34.62 -6.52 0.28
N ARG A 208 -34.35 -5.28 -0.15
CA ARG A 208 -33.32 -4.94 -1.14
C ARG A 208 -32.15 -4.23 -0.45
N ILE A 209 -30.95 -4.77 -0.62
CA ILE A 209 -29.70 -4.19 -0.11
C ILE A 209 -28.74 -4.03 -1.28
N ASP A 210 -28.13 -2.86 -1.40
CA ASP A 210 -27.01 -2.58 -2.31
C ASP A 210 -25.74 -2.36 -1.47
N LEU A 211 -24.93 -3.40 -1.32
CA LEU A 211 -23.71 -3.37 -0.51
C LEU A 211 -22.51 -2.99 -1.37
N LYS A 212 -21.87 -1.87 -1.04
CA LYS A 212 -20.62 -1.40 -1.65
C LYS A 212 -19.43 -2.15 -1.06
N SER A 213 -18.34 -2.18 -1.83
CA SER A 213 -17.05 -2.68 -1.35
C SER A 213 -16.66 -1.97 -0.05
N GLY A 214 -16.19 -2.72 0.95
CA GLY A 214 -15.88 -2.24 2.30
C GLY A 214 -17.07 -2.03 3.25
N GLY A 215 -18.31 -2.12 2.75
CA GLY A 215 -19.52 -2.03 3.57
C GLY A 215 -19.78 -3.27 4.42
N GLN A 216 -20.43 -3.09 5.57
CA GLN A 216 -20.73 -4.17 6.51
C GLN A 216 -22.21 -4.19 6.91
N VAL A 217 -22.84 -5.37 6.87
CA VAL A 217 -24.26 -5.52 7.22
C VAL A 217 -24.52 -6.72 8.11
N GLU A 218 -25.32 -6.49 9.16
CA GLU A 218 -25.96 -7.54 9.95
C GLU A 218 -27.47 -7.54 9.69
N CYS A 219 -27.92 -8.53 8.92
CA CYS A 219 -29.33 -8.75 8.62
C CYS A 219 -30.00 -9.56 9.75
N ILE A 220 -31.05 -9.00 10.33
CA ILE A 220 -31.77 -9.54 11.49
C ILE A 220 -33.23 -9.76 11.08
N ASN A 221 -33.73 -10.99 11.27
CA ASN A 221 -35.12 -11.34 10.93
C ASN A 221 -35.49 -10.95 9.48
N PHE A 222 -34.96 -11.68 8.51
CA PHE A 222 -35.18 -11.49 7.07
C PHE A 222 -36.11 -12.57 6.49
N PRO A 223 -37.41 -12.61 6.87
CA PRO A 223 -38.31 -13.70 6.49
C PRO A 223 -38.85 -13.59 5.05
N GLY A 224 -38.75 -12.41 4.43
CA GLY A 224 -39.29 -12.13 3.10
C GLY A 224 -38.38 -12.54 1.94
N LEU A 225 -38.61 -11.92 0.78
CA LEU A 225 -37.76 -12.08 -0.40
C LEU A 225 -36.53 -11.19 -0.25
N ASN A 226 -35.35 -11.78 -0.10
CA ASN A 226 -34.11 -11.04 0.15
C ASN A 226 -33.26 -10.99 -1.12
N LEU A 227 -32.95 -9.78 -1.55
CA LEU A 227 -32.15 -9.48 -2.74
C LEU A 227 -30.95 -8.63 -2.32
N ILE A 228 -29.76 -9.22 -2.30
CA ILE A 228 -28.54 -8.58 -1.80
C ILE A 228 -27.59 -8.38 -2.98
N GLY A 229 -27.50 -7.14 -3.47
CA GLY A 229 -26.46 -6.70 -4.39
C GLY A 229 -25.14 -6.51 -3.65
N ILE A 230 -24.06 -7.08 -4.19
CA ILE A 230 -22.73 -7.08 -3.60
C ILE A 230 -21.76 -6.57 -4.66
N GLU A 231 -21.11 -5.45 -4.39
CA GLU A 231 -20.00 -4.97 -5.21
C GLU A 231 -18.74 -5.80 -4.92
N GLY A 232 -18.36 -6.63 -5.89
CA GLY A 232 -17.24 -7.57 -5.80
C GLY A 232 -17.56 -8.88 -6.53
N ASN A 233 -16.54 -9.58 -6.99
CA ASN A 233 -16.73 -10.88 -7.64
C ASN A 233 -16.88 -11.99 -6.58
N SER A 234 -17.66 -13.03 -6.86
CA SER A 234 -17.97 -14.08 -5.88
C SER A 234 -16.70 -14.75 -5.34
N TYR A 235 -15.72 -15.02 -6.20
CA TYR A 235 -14.46 -15.70 -5.85
C TYR A 235 -13.54 -14.88 -4.91
N GLU A 236 -13.84 -13.60 -4.67
CA GLU A 236 -13.11 -12.73 -3.73
C GLU A 236 -13.63 -12.88 -2.29
N PHE A 237 -14.73 -13.61 -2.11
CA PHE A 237 -15.36 -13.84 -0.81
C PHE A 237 -15.09 -15.25 -0.28
N ASP A 238 -14.86 -15.31 1.02
CA ASP A 238 -15.00 -16.53 1.80
C ASP A 238 -16.40 -16.60 2.43
N VAL A 239 -16.93 -17.81 2.59
CA VAL A 239 -18.23 -18.09 3.20
C VAL A 239 -18.13 -19.15 4.29
N TYR A 240 -18.88 -18.97 5.38
CA TYR A 240 -19.05 -19.95 6.44
C TYR A 240 -20.36 -19.71 7.21
N ARG A 241 -20.69 -20.62 8.14
CA ARG A 241 -21.89 -20.49 8.97
C ARG A 241 -21.67 -20.79 10.45
N SER A 242 -22.56 -20.24 11.26
CA SER A 242 -22.80 -20.67 12.64
C SER A 242 -24.30 -20.94 12.82
N GLY A 243 -24.67 -22.20 12.98
CA GLY A 243 -26.07 -22.62 12.89
C GLY A 243 -26.64 -22.33 11.51
N ALA A 244 -27.74 -21.57 11.46
CA ALA A 244 -28.38 -21.07 10.25
C ALA A 244 -27.97 -19.62 9.89
N THR A 245 -26.99 -19.03 10.59
CA THR A 245 -26.44 -17.71 10.25
C THR A 245 -25.22 -17.88 9.35
N ILE A 246 -25.14 -17.10 8.28
CA ILE A 246 -24.10 -17.17 7.26
C ILE A 246 -23.29 -15.90 7.35
N PHE A 247 -21.99 -16.06 7.11
CA PHE A 247 -21.00 -15.01 7.06
C PHE A 247 -20.36 -15.06 5.69
N LEU A 248 -20.34 -13.93 4.98
CA LEU A 248 -19.50 -13.71 3.80
C LEU A 248 -18.51 -12.59 4.11
N GLU A 249 -17.25 -12.80 3.75
CA GLU A 249 -16.17 -11.85 4.05
C GLU A 249 -15.22 -11.72 2.85
N ASN A 250 -15.01 -10.49 2.39
CA ASN A 250 -13.86 -10.14 1.55
C ASN A 250 -12.82 -9.48 2.47
N ALA A 251 -11.73 -10.19 2.76
CA ALA A 251 -10.71 -9.72 3.71
C ALA A 251 -9.86 -8.56 3.14
N THR A 252 -9.71 -8.50 1.82
CA THR A 252 -8.93 -7.46 1.14
C THR A 252 -9.65 -6.12 1.17
N GLU A 253 -10.96 -6.15 0.90
CA GLU A 253 -11.78 -4.94 0.82
C GLU A 253 -12.47 -4.59 2.14
N GLY A 254 -12.59 -5.55 3.07
CA GLY A 254 -13.26 -5.36 4.36
C GLY A 254 -14.78 -5.54 4.33
N THR A 255 -15.36 -5.90 3.17
CA THR A 255 -16.80 -6.18 3.01
C THR A 255 -17.23 -7.35 3.87
N LYS A 256 -18.28 -7.18 4.69
CA LYS A 256 -18.82 -8.26 5.55
C LYS A 256 -20.34 -8.35 5.51
N ILE A 257 -20.86 -9.56 5.38
CA ILE A 257 -22.29 -9.84 5.39
C ILE A 257 -22.58 -10.89 6.44
N LYS A 258 -23.48 -10.58 7.38
CA LYS A 258 -24.08 -11.55 8.29
C LYS A 258 -25.57 -11.66 7.99
N ILE A 259 -26.03 -12.83 7.54
CA ILE A 259 -27.42 -13.02 7.13
C ILE A 259 -27.96 -14.39 7.56
N PRO A 260 -29.21 -14.48 8.08
CA PRO A 260 -29.84 -15.77 8.34
C PRO A 260 -30.24 -16.47 7.03
N ALA A 261 -29.91 -17.76 6.88
CA ALA A 261 -30.53 -18.58 5.85
C ALA A 261 -31.98 -18.89 6.21
N THR A 262 -32.81 -19.05 5.18
CA THR A 262 -34.21 -19.42 5.31
C THR A 262 -34.51 -20.61 4.38
N ASN A 263 -35.69 -21.22 4.53
CA ASN A 263 -36.15 -22.26 3.60
C ASN A 263 -36.63 -21.68 2.25
N SER A 264 -36.68 -20.36 2.12
CA SER A 264 -36.93 -19.65 0.87
C SER A 264 -35.61 -19.20 0.28
N ALA A 265 -35.50 -19.23 -1.05
CA ALA A 265 -34.29 -18.77 -1.72
C ALA A 265 -34.08 -17.26 -1.47
N GLN A 266 -32.85 -16.90 -1.13
CA GLN A 266 -32.37 -15.53 -1.00
C GLN A 266 -31.31 -15.31 -2.07
N SER A 267 -31.42 -14.25 -2.87
CA SER A 267 -30.49 -14.03 -3.98
C SER A 267 -29.35 -13.12 -3.53
N LEU A 268 -28.12 -13.64 -3.66
CA LEU A 268 -26.88 -12.86 -3.59
C LEU A 268 -26.44 -12.56 -5.03
N ILE A 269 -26.27 -11.29 -5.34
CA ILE A 269 -25.98 -10.79 -6.69
C ILE A 269 -24.59 -10.14 -6.62
N PHE A 270 -23.58 -10.91 -6.99
CA PHE A 270 -22.21 -10.44 -7.15
C PHE A 270 -22.02 -9.75 -8.50
N SER A 271 -20.86 -9.13 -8.71
CA SER A 271 -20.52 -8.47 -9.98
C SER A 271 -20.39 -9.45 -11.15
N ASP A 272 -19.93 -10.68 -10.88
CA ASP A 272 -19.69 -11.74 -11.87
C ASP A 272 -20.88 -12.69 -12.02
N GLU A 273 -21.69 -12.89 -10.97
CA GLU A 273 -22.78 -13.84 -11.00
C GLU A 273 -23.91 -13.59 -9.98
N SER A 274 -24.98 -14.38 -10.08
CA SER A 274 -26.07 -14.39 -9.10
C SER A 274 -26.31 -15.81 -8.60
N VAL A 275 -26.33 -15.96 -7.28
CA VAL A 275 -26.46 -17.25 -6.60
C VAL A 275 -27.53 -17.21 -5.53
N ASN A 276 -28.26 -18.31 -5.39
CA ASN A 276 -29.27 -18.44 -4.36
C ASN A 276 -28.71 -19.10 -3.11
N MET A 277 -28.93 -18.47 -1.96
CA MET A 277 -28.71 -19.03 -0.64
C MET A 277 -30.03 -19.60 -0.09
N ILE A 278 -30.02 -20.85 0.36
CA ILE A 278 -31.22 -21.55 0.86
C ILE A 278 -30.89 -22.64 1.87
N ILE A 279 -31.80 -22.89 2.83
CA ILE A 279 -31.82 -24.11 3.62
C ILE A 279 -32.56 -25.19 2.83
N SER A 280 -31.86 -26.24 2.42
CA SER A 280 -32.43 -27.37 1.70
C SER A 280 -31.94 -28.68 2.30
N ASN A 281 -32.86 -29.61 2.56
CA ASN A 281 -32.56 -30.92 3.15
C ASN A 281 -31.73 -30.84 4.46
N GLY A 282 -31.99 -29.82 5.28
CA GLY A 282 -31.27 -29.60 6.54
C GLY A 282 -29.86 -29.03 6.39
N LYS A 283 -29.44 -28.66 5.18
CA LYS A 283 -28.15 -28.04 4.86
C LYS A 283 -28.34 -26.59 4.43
N VAL A 284 -27.36 -25.74 4.74
CA VAL A 284 -27.29 -24.38 4.22
C VAL A 284 -26.50 -24.43 2.92
N MET A 285 -27.12 -24.01 1.83
CA MET A 285 -26.55 -24.07 0.48
C MET A 285 -26.37 -22.66 -0.07
N LEU A 286 -25.31 -22.46 -0.85
CA LEU A 286 -25.08 -21.31 -1.72
C LEU A 286 -24.93 -21.86 -3.15
N GLY A 287 -26.00 -21.81 -3.94
CA GLY A 287 -26.07 -22.55 -5.20
C GLY A 287 -25.95 -24.06 -4.95
N SER A 288 -24.97 -24.70 -5.58
CA SER A 288 -24.62 -26.11 -5.35
C SER A 288 -23.65 -26.32 -4.17
N GLN A 289 -23.03 -25.27 -3.64
CA GLN A 289 -22.05 -25.35 -2.56
C GLN A 289 -22.73 -25.50 -1.20
N GLU A 290 -22.34 -26.51 -0.41
CA GLU A 290 -22.75 -26.61 0.99
C GLU A 290 -21.88 -25.70 1.86
N ILE A 291 -22.51 -24.77 2.57
CA ILE A 291 -21.82 -23.88 3.51
C ILE A 291 -21.57 -24.63 4.82
N THR A 292 -20.31 -24.69 5.23
CA THR A 292 -19.91 -25.37 6.47
C THR A 292 -19.50 -24.38 7.56
N ILE A 293 -19.17 -24.90 8.75
CA ILE A 293 -18.65 -24.09 9.86
C ILE A 293 -17.20 -23.64 9.65
N THR A 294 -16.50 -24.25 8.69
CA THR A 294 -15.14 -23.88 8.32
C THR A 294 -15.21 -22.86 7.19
N LYS A 295 -14.46 -21.77 7.36
CA LYS A 295 -14.26 -20.73 6.33
C LYS A 295 -13.66 -21.34 5.06
N MET A 296 -14.29 -21.04 3.92
CA MET A 296 -13.92 -21.55 2.60
C MET A 296 -14.26 -20.53 1.51
N PRO A 297 -13.54 -20.53 0.38
CA PRO A 297 -13.88 -19.66 -0.73
C PRO A 297 -15.27 -19.97 -1.27
N VAL A 298 -15.95 -18.94 -1.78
CA VAL A 298 -17.17 -19.11 -2.56
C VAL A 298 -16.77 -19.77 -3.89
N THR A 299 -17.33 -20.94 -4.16
CA THR A 299 -17.08 -21.74 -5.37
C THR A 299 -18.43 -22.04 -5.99
N VAL A 300 -18.90 -21.14 -6.84
CA VAL A 300 -20.23 -21.28 -7.43
C VAL A 300 -20.11 -22.03 -8.75
N GLU A 301 -20.91 -23.09 -8.91
CA GLU A 301 -21.27 -23.58 -10.24
C GLU A 301 -22.68 -23.08 -10.51
N SER A 302 -22.85 -22.29 -11.58
CA SER A 302 -24.18 -21.91 -12.06
C SER A 302 -25.01 -23.18 -12.20
N SER A 303 -26.08 -23.32 -11.41
CA SER A 303 -26.99 -24.44 -11.60
C SER A 303 -27.59 -24.31 -12.99
N ASP A 304 -27.20 -25.18 -13.92
CA ASP A 304 -27.89 -25.34 -15.19
C ASP A 304 -29.39 -25.40 -14.90
N MET A 305 -30.14 -24.45 -15.46
CA MET A 305 -31.59 -24.53 -15.48
C MET A 305 -31.99 -25.76 -16.29
N LEU A 306 -32.16 -26.89 -15.62
CA LEU A 306 -32.92 -28.01 -16.17
C LEU A 306 -34.40 -27.60 -16.17
N PHE A 307 -34.85 -27.08 -17.31
CA PHE A 307 -36.26 -27.00 -17.68
C PHE A 307 -36.83 -28.41 -17.96
#